data_AF-A0A443RW90-F1
#
_entry.id   AF-A0A443RW90-F1
#
_cell.length_a   1.000
_cell.length_b   1.000
_cell.length_c   1.000
_cell.angle_alpha   90.00
_cell.angle_beta   90.00
_cell.angle_gamma   90.00
#
_symmetry.space_group_name_H-M   'P 1'
#
loop_
_entity.id
_entity.type
_entity.pdbx_description
1 polymer ?
#
loop_
_entity_poly.entity_id
_entity_poly.type
_entity_poly.pdbx_seq_one_letter_code
_entity_poly.pdbx_strand_id
1 'polypeptide(L)'
;MIEDFETFEEIKKQFPYNIFRVKYEPLALDTENYSRKLFKALNIPFSDEVKTFIKTHTSLENNTKLTPYSTTNNSKKIPSKWMQELTISNISEIQNSCKNYKRIDLPENIY
;
A
#
# COMPACT_ATOMS: atom_id res chain seq x y z
N MET A 1 13.36 0.69 -8.79
CA MET A 1 12.10 1.45 -8.56
C MET A 1 11.68 2.29 -9.76
N ILE A 2 12.57 3.06 -10.44
CA ILE A 2 12.16 3.81 -11.66
C ILE A 2 11.93 2.81 -12.77
N GLU A 3 12.93 1.96 -12.99
CA GLU A 3 12.90 0.89 -13.97
C GLU A 3 11.69 -0.03 -13.77
N ASP A 4 11.36 -0.40 -12.52
CA ASP A 4 10.16 -1.20 -12.22
C ASP A 4 8.86 -0.48 -12.60
N PHE A 5 8.81 0.84 -12.37
CA PHE A 5 7.66 1.67 -12.73
C PHE A 5 7.55 1.82 -14.25
N GLU A 6 8.64 2.13 -14.94
CA GLU A 6 8.68 2.23 -16.40
C GLU A 6 8.29 0.90 -17.05
N THR A 7 8.87 -0.20 -16.57
CA THR A 7 8.52 -1.56 -16.99
C THR A 7 7.04 -1.81 -16.76
N PHE A 8 6.49 -1.46 -15.60
CA PHE A 8 5.05 -1.58 -15.34
C PHE A 8 4.21 -0.80 -16.37
N GLU A 9 4.57 0.45 -16.66
CA GLU A 9 3.84 1.28 -17.62
C GLU A 9 3.91 0.70 -19.05
N GLU A 10 5.05 0.12 -19.45
CA GLU A 10 5.18 -0.58 -20.73
C GLU A 10 4.30 -1.83 -20.81
N ILE A 11 4.33 -2.68 -19.79
CA ILE A 11 3.51 -3.90 -19.77
C ILE A 11 2.02 -3.51 -19.68
N LYS A 12 1.67 -2.44 -18.96
CA LYS A 12 0.29 -1.93 -18.88
C LYS A 12 -0.25 -1.48 -20.24
N LYS A 13 0.58 -0.91 -21.11
CA LYS A 13 0.18 -0.56 -22.49
C LYS A 13 -0.17 -1.80 -23.32
N GLN A 14 0.56 -2.90 -23.12
CA GLN A 14 0.33 -4.17 -23.82
C GLN A 14 -0.87 -4.94 -23.26
N PHE A 15 -1.09 -4.85 -21.94
CA PHE A 15 -2.11 -5.59 -21.21
C PHE A 15 -2.99 -4.67 -20.34
N PRO A 16 -3.80 -3.80 -20.97
CA PRO A 16 -4.54 -2.75 -20.26
C PRO A 16 -5.54 -3.27 -19.23
N TYR A 17 -6.05 -4.49 -19.39
CA TYR A 17 -7.07 -5.07 -18.50
C TYR A 17 -6.56 -6.19 -17.59
N ASN A 18 -5.35 -6.70 -17.83
CA ASN A 18 -4.84 -7.88 -17.11
C ASN A 18 -3.76 -7.52 -16.07
N ILE A 19 -3.45 -6.23 -15.93
CA ILE A 19 -2.42 -5.72 -15.04
C ILE A 19 -2.99 -4.66 -14.12
N PHE A 20 -2.73 -4.83 -12.83
CA PHE A 20 -3.23 -3.96 -11.78
C PHE A 20 -2.07 -3.43 -10.95
N ARG A 21 -2.00 -2.11 -10.77
CA ARG A 21 -1.06 -1.50 -9.84
C ARG A 21 -1.65 -1.50 -8.45
N VAL A 22 -0.97 -2.13 -7.51
CA VAL A 22 -1.33 -2.08 -6.09
C VAL A 22 -0.28 -1.25 -5.36
N LYS A 23 -0.70 -0.13 -4.76
CA LYS A 23 0.17 0.67 -3.90
C LYS A 23 0.01 0.18 -2.46
N TYR A 24 1.12 -0.10 -1.80
CA TYR A 24 1.11 -0.63 -0.44
C TYR A 24 0.51 0.35 0.56
N GLU A 25 0.87 1.63 0.50
CA GLU A 25 0.49 2.61 1.51
C GLU A 25 -1.02 2.89 1.51
N PRO A 26 -1.69 3.15 0.37
CA PRO A 26 -3.15 3.28 0.35
C PRO A 26 -3.87 1.99 0.76
N LEU A 27 -3.35 0.81 0.38
CA LEU A 27 -3.89 -0.48 0.81
C LEU A 27 -3.77 -0.68 2.33
N ALA A 28 -2.64 -0.29 2.92
CA ALA A 28 -2.41 -0.44 4.35
C ALA A 28 -3.24 0.55 5.19
N LEU A 29 -3.49 1.76 4.67
CA LEU A 29 -4.27 2.81 5.34
C LEU A 29 -5.79 2.54 5.29
N ASP A 30 -6.30 2.01 4.18
CA ASP A 30 -7.71 1.71 3.98
C ASP A 30 -7.92 0.34 3.30
N THR A 31 -7.59 -0.72 4.05
CA THR A 31 -7.51 -2.08 3.51
C THR A 31 -8.84 -2.60 2.99
N GLU A 32 -9.95 -2.34 3.67
CA GLU A 32 -11.26 -2.82 3.23
C GLU A 32 -11.66 -2.18 1.89
N ASN A 33 -11.62 -0.85 1.79
CA ASN A 33 -12.06 -0.17 0.58
C ASN A 33 -11.11 -0.40 -0.59
N TYR A 34 -9.79 -0.43 -0.34
CA TYR A 34 -8.82 -0.73 -1.39
C TYR A 34 -9.00 -2.17 -1.90
N SER A 35 -9.18 -3.14 -1.01
CA SER A 35 -9.43 -4.54 -1.38
C SER A 35 -10.74 -4.67 -2.16
N ARG A 36 -11.81 -3.98 -1.75
CA ARG A 36 -13.08 -3.95 -2.48
C ARG A 36 -12.91 -3.45 -3.93
N LYS A 37 -12.12 -2.38 -4.13
CA LYS A 37 -11.79 -1.88 -5.47
C LYS A 37 -11.01 -2.90 -6.29
N LEU A 38 -10.04 -3.59 -5.67
CA LEU A 38 -9.25 -4.62 -6.33
C LEU A 38 -10.10 -5.84 -6.72
N PHE A 39 -10.95 -6.34 -5.83
CA PHE A 39 -11.88 -7.44 -6.11
C PHE A 39 -12.81 -7.09 -7.27
N LYS A 40 -13.37 -5.88 -7.27
CA LYS A 40 -14.17 -5.37 -8.40
C LYS A 40 -13.37 -5.36 -9.71
N ALA A 41 -12.12 -4.89 -9.67
CA ALA A 41 -11.27 -4.83 -10.85
C ALA A 41 -10.89 -6.22 -11.39
N LEU A 42 -10.79 -7.22 -10.52
CA LEU A 42 -10.55 -8.63 -10.86
C LEU A 42 -11.82 -9.41 -11.21
N ASN A 43 -12.99 -8.77 -11.15
CA ASN A 43 -14.30 -9.42 -11.31
C ASN A 43 -14.53 -10.60 -10.34
N ILE A 44 -14.06 -10.44 -9.09
CA ILE A 44 -14.23 -11.42 -8.00
C ILE A 44 -15.25 -10.85 -7.00
N PRO A 45 -16.24 -11.64 -6.53
CA PRO A 45 -17.19 -11.18 -5.53
C PRO A 45 -16.50 -10.87 -4.20
N PHE A 46 -16.81 -9.71 -3.62
CA PHE A 46 -16.33 -9.31 -2.30
C PHE A 46 -17.36 -9.72 -1.25
N SER A 47 -17.19 -10.90 -0.66
CA SER A 47 -18.13 -11.46 0.31
C SER A 47 -17.94 -10.93 1.73
N ASP A 48 -18.90 -11.21 2.62
CA ASP A 48 -18.82 -10.82 4.02
C ASP A 48 -17.73 -11.60 4.78
N GLU A 49 -17.40 -12.81 4.36
CA GLU A 49 -16.28 -13.59 4.90
C GLU A 49 -14.95 -12.90 4.57
N VAL A 50 -14.78 -12.40 3.34
CA VAL A 50 -13.59 -11.63 2.93
C VAL A 50 -13.49 -10.34 3.76
N LYS A 51 -14.59 -9.62 3.92
CA LYS A 51 -14.65 -8.42 4.76
C LYS A 51 -14.21 -8.73 6.20
N THR A 52 -14.76 -9.80 6.76
CA THR A 52 -14.46 -10.23 8.13
C THR A 52 -13.00 -10.63 8.26
N PHE A 53 -12.46 -11.40 7.31
CA PHE A 53 -11.06 -11.81 7.28
C PHE A 53 -10.12 -10.60 7.24
N ILE A 54 -10.35 -9.65 6.32
CA ILE A 54 -9.56 -8.42 6.23
C ILE A 54 -9.57 -7.68 7.57
N LYS A 55 -10.75 -7.48 8.16
CA LYS A 55 -10.88 -6.76 9.43
C LYS A 55 -10.12 -7.45 10.57
N THR A 56 -10.28 -8.77 10.73
CA THR A 56 -9.66 -9.53 11.82
C THR A 56 -8.14 -9.67 11.67
N HIS A 57 -7.61 -9.63 10.44
CA HIS A 57 -6.17 -9.84 10.19
C HIS A 57 -5.37 -8.57 9.94
N THR A 58 -6.00 -7.42 9.72
CA THR A 58 -5.28 -6.16 9.40
C THR A 58 -5.48 -5.02 10.40
N SER A 59 -6.40 -5.20 11.36
CA SER A 59 -6.74 -4.20 12.37
C SER A 59 -6.47 -4.69 13.80
N LEU A 60 -5.30 -5.29 14.04
CA LEU A 60 -4.92 -5.69 15.40
C LEU A 60 -4.87 -4.50 16.37
N GLU A 61 -5.38 -4.74 17.57
CA GLU A 61 -5.22 -3.82 18.69
C GLU A 61 -3.79 -3.89 19.25
N ASN A 62 -3.34 -2.80 19.87
CA ASN A 62 -1.94 -2.64 20.30
C ASN A 62 -1.49 -3.65 21.37
N ASN A 63 -2.42 -4.31 22.04
CA ASN A 63 -2.16 -5.20 23.17
C ASN A 63 -2.24 -6.69 22.80
N THR A 64 -2.44 -7.02 21.52
CA THR A 64 -2.49 -8.42 21.09
C THR A 64 -1.07 -8.99 21.01
N LYS A 65 -0.78 -10.00 21.83
CA LYS A 65 0.50 -10.74 21.73
C LYS A 65 0.52 -11.51 20.40
N LEU A 66 1.37 -11.05 19.49
CA LEU A 66 1.67 -11.75 18.26
C LEU A 66 2.58 -12.94 18.54
N THR A 67 2.20 -14.11 18.05
CA THR A 67 3.15 -15.22 17.90
C THR A 67 4.00 -14.97 16.66
N PRO A 68 5.26 -15.47 16.60
CA PRO A 68 6.12 -15.31 15.43
C PRO A 68 5.54 -15.83 14.11
N TYR A 69 4.52 -16.69 14.19
CA TYR A 69 3.86 -17.34 13.05
C TYR A 69 2.46 -16.77 12.79
N SER A 70 2.10 -15.64 13.40
CA SER A 70 0.81 -15.01 13.19
C SER A 70 0.71 -14.36 11.82
N THR A 71 -0.45 -14.48 11.18
CA THR A 71 -0.79 -13.77 9.93
C THR A 71 -1.54 -12.46 10.18
N THR A 72 -1.74 -12.09 11.45
CA THR A 72 -2.44 -10.86 11.83
C THR A 72 -1.46 -9.70 12.01
N ASN A 73 -1.86 -8.47 11.64
CA ASN A 73 -1.06 -7.26 11.77
C ASN A 73 -1.95 -6.02 12.04
N ASN A 74 -1.34 -4.89 12.40
CA ASN A 74 -1.96 -3.56 12.34
C ASN A 74 -1.41 -2.80 11.12
N SER A 75 -2.02 -3.04 9.97
CA SER A 75 -1.52 -2.54 8.68
C SER A 75 -1.43 -1.01 8.64
N LYS A 76 -2.32 -0.29 9.31
CA LYS A 76 -2.36 1.19 9.29
C LYS A 76 -1.11 1.85 9.87
N LYS A 77 -0.42 1.18 10.81
CA LYS A 77 0.75 1.74 11.51
C LYS A 77 2.07 1.50 10.80
N ILE A 78 2.15 0.47 9.97
CA ILE A 78 3.40 0.03 9.35
C ILE A 78 3.98 1.05 8.35
N PRO A 79 3.19 1.68 7.45
CA PRO A 79 3.72 2.58 6.43
C PRO A 79 4.51 3.77 7.00
N SER A 80 4.11 4.29 8.16
CA SER A 80 4.76 5.42 8.83
C SER A 80 5.74 5.01 9.92
N LYS A 81 5.93 3.71 10.17
CA LYS A 81 6.72 3.20 11.31
C LYS A 81 8.18 3.66 11.26
N TRP A 82 8.77 3.68 10.06
CA TRP A 82 10.14 4.14 9.88
C TRP A 82 10.36 5.59 10.33
N MET A 83 9.33 6.46 10.22
CA MET A 83 9.42 7.85 10.68
C MET A 83 9.47 7.96 12.21
N GLN A 84 9.01 6.93 12.93
CA GLN A 84 9.03 6.89 14.40
C GLN A 84 10.34 6.27 14.91
N GLU A 85 10.98 5.42 14.12
CA GLU A 85 12.18 4.66 14.52
C GLU A 85 13.49 5.36 14.10
N LEU A 86 13.47 6.21 13.08
CA LEU A 86 14.66 6.91 12.60
C LEU A 86 14.83 8.29 13.25
N THR A 87 16.10 8.74 13.31
CA THR A 87 16.42 10.10 13.73
C THR A 87 16.00 11.13 12.68
N ILE A 88 15.74 12.36 13.11
CA ILE A 88 15.37 13.48 12.21
C ILE A 88 16.41 13.67 11.09
N SER A 89 17.70 13.52 11.40
CA SER A 89 18.77 13.62 10.39
C SER A 89 18.63 12.55 9.30
N ASN A 90 18.36 11.30 9.68
CA ASN A 90 18.18 10.19 8.75
C ASN A 90 16.91 10.39 7.91
N ILE A 91 15.81 10.84 8.53
CA ILE A 91 14.57 11.16 7.82
C ILE A 91 14.82 12.26 6.77
N SER A 92 15.54 13.33 7.14
CA SER A 92 15.85 14.42 6.22
C SER A 92 16.73 13.97 5.05
N GLU A 93 17.71 13.09 5.31
CA GLU A 93 18.59 12.54 4.27
C GLU A 93 17.79 11.71 3.26
N ILE A 94 16.94 10.80 3.75
CA ILE A 94 16.04 9.98 2.92
C ILE A 94 15.13 10.90 2.09
N GLN A 95 14.46 11.87 2.72
CA GLN A 95 13.56 12.78 2.03
C GLN A 95 14.27 13.62 0.96
N ASN A 96 15.50 14.08 1.23
CA ASN A 96 16.28 14.85 0.27
C ASN A 96 16.74 13.98 -0.91
N SER A 97 17.14 12.73 -0.68
CA SER A 97 17.44 11.78 -1.74
C SER A 97 16.22 11.53 -2.64
N CYS A 98 15.03 11.39 -2.04
CA CYS A 98 13.78 11.18 -2.78
C CYS A 98 13.26 12.41 -3.54
N LYS A 99 13.66 13.65 -3.17
CA LYS A 99 13.23 14.86 -3.91
C LYS A 99 13.71 14.85 -5.36
N ASN A 100 14.90 14.30 -5.61
CA ASN A 100 15.49 14.19 -6.95
C ASN A 100 14.74 13.19 -7.85
N TYR A 101 13.82 12.42 -7.27
CA TYR A 101 13.05 11.37 -7.94
C TYR A 101 11.63 11.86 -8.34
N LYS A 102 11.19 13.04 -7.87
CA LYS A 102 9.93 13.64 -8.28
C LYS A 102 10.03 14.24 -9.68
N ARG A 103 10.00 13.39 -10.70
CA ARG A 103 9.69 13.79 -12.09
C ARG A 103 8.84 12.73 -12.78
N ILE A 104 7.73 12.35 -12.13
CA ILE A 104 6.64 11.62 -12.78
C ILE A 104 5.35 12.25 -12.25
N ASP A 105 4.64 12.91 -13.16
CA ASP A 105 3.51 13.80 -12.92
C ASP A 105 2.42 13.14 -12.06
N LEU A 106 2.09 13.78 -10.93
CA LEU A 106 0.75 13.67 -10.36
C LEU A 106 -0.08 14.76 -11.02
N PRO A 107 -1.29 14.47 -11.54
CA PRO A 107 -2.18 15.52 -11.99
C PRO A 107 -2.46 16.45 -10.80
N GLU A 108 -2.08 17.71 -10.94
CA GLU A 108 -2.56 18.81 -10.12
C GLU A 108 -4.09 18.84 -10.26
N ASN A 109 -4.79 18.35 -9.23
CA ASN A 109 -6.11 18.82 -8.78
C ASN A 109 -6.75 17.79 -7.87
N ILE A 110 -6.60 17.96 -6.56
CA ILE A 110 -7.72 17.83 -5.62
C ILE A 110 -7.47 18.91 -4.54
N TYR A 111 -8.16 20.04 -4.69
CA TYR A 111 -8.50 20.91 -3.56
C TYR A 111 -9.47 20.17 -2.64
#